data_AF-A0A3D2PB68-F1
#
_entry.id   AF-A0A3D2PB68-F1
#
_cell.length_a   1.000
_cell.length_b   1.000
_cell.length_c   1.000
_cell.angle_alpha   90.00
_cell.angle_beta   90.00
_cell.angle_gamma   90.00
#
_symmetry.space_group_name_H-M   'P 1'
#
loop_
_entity.id
_entity.type
_entity.pdbx_description
1 polymer ?
#
loop_
_entity_poly.entity_id
_entity_poly.type
_entity_poly.pdbx_seq_one_letter_code
_entity_poly.pdbx_strand_id
1 'polypeptide(L)'
;FTPLEIMKYLAPAKVNLYLEILGRRADSYHRIQTVMQTVSLYDELEIEPLPKGIKFVSAHPLLNKNNLILQAVNLLQKFNKKKKGIKI
;
A
#
# COMPACT_ATOMS: atom_id res chain seq x y z
N PHE A 1 -24.75 17.58 6.28
CA PHE A 1 -23.94 16.38 6.03
C PHE A 1 -23.12 16.61 4.77
N THR A 2 -21.82 16.89 4.89
CA THR A 2 -20.93 16.88 3.72
C THR A 2 -20.73 15.42 3.30
N PRO A 3 -20.99 15.04 2.04
CA PRO A 3 -20.57 13.75 1.54
C PRO A 3 -19.07 13.66 1.80
N LEU A 4 -18.64 12.61 2.50
CA LEU A 4 -17.22 12.38 2.61
C LEU A 4 -16.72 11.98 1.21
N GLU A 5 -15.81 12.78 0.67
CA GLU A 5 -15.35 12.65 -0.71
C GLU A 5 -14.50 11.37 -0.89
N ILE A 6 -14.77 10.63 -1.96
CA ILE A 6 -13.95 9.49 -2.37
C ILE A 6 -12.65 10.07 -2.95
N MET A 7 -11.52 9.70 -2.37
CA MET A 7 -10.21 10.10 -2.86
C MET A 7 -9.67 9.06 -3.83
N LYS A 8 -9.18 9.50 -4.99
CA LYS A 8 -8.55 8.64 -5.99
C LYS A 8 -7.04 8.86 -6.05
N TYR A 9 -6.27 7.78 -6.05
CA TYR A 9 -4.82 7.81 -6.13
C TYR A 9 -4.30 6.83 -7.18
N LEU A 10 -3.21 7.20 -7.85
CA LEU A 10 -2.44 6.32 -8.72
C LEU A 10 -1.21 5.81 -7.97
N ALA A 11 -1.04 4.50 -7.88
CA ALA A 11 0.13 3.85 -7.30
C ALA A 11 1.05 3.34 -8.43
N PRO A 12 2.15 4.04 -8.75
CA PRO A 12 3.01 3.66 -9.87
C PRO A 12 3.78 2.36 -9.59
N ALA A 13 3.87 1.52 -10.61
CA ALA A 13 4.83 0.43 -10.67
C ALA A 13 6.26 0.96 -10.80
N LYS A 14 7.23 0.10 -10.47
CA LYS A 14 8.66 0.39 -10.60
C LYS A 14 9.40 -0.71 -11.33
N VAL A 15 10.49 -0.34 -11.99
CA VAL A 15 11.52 -1.23 -12.50
C VAL A 15 12.86 -0.94 -11.81
N ASN A 16 13.73 -1.94 -11.74
CA ASN A 16 15.11 -1.74 -11.31
C ASN A 16 15.98 -1.62 -12.57
N LEU A 17 16.46 -0.42 -12.89
CA LEU A 17 17.37 -0.20 -14.03
C LEU A 17 18.78 -0.74 -13.76
N TYR A 18 19.10 -0.88 -12.48
CA TYR A 18 20.31 -1.52 -12.00
C TYR A 18 19.99 -2.25 -10.70
N LEU A 19 20.59 -3.42 -10.48
CA LEU A 19 20.53 -4.15 -9.21
C LEU A 19 21.82 -4.93 -9.01
N GLU A 20 22.45 -4.72 -7.86
CA GLU A 20 23.63 -5.44 -7.39
C GLU A 20 23.37 -5.99 -5.99
N ILE A 21 23.81 -7.23 -5.76
CA ILE A 21 23.76 -7.89 -4.47
C ILE A 21 25.14 -7.77 -3.81
N LEU A 22 25.22 -7.00 -2.74
CA LEU A 22 26.47 -6.70 -2.02
C LEU A 22 26.85 -7.77 -0.98
N GLY A 23 25.92 -8.67 -0.65
CA GLY A 23 26.17 -9.77 0.29
C GLY A 23 24.95 -10.12 1.15
N ARG A 24 25.05 -11.22 1.90
CA ARG A 24 24.00 -11.71 2.81
C ARG A 24 24.10 -11.07 4.19
N ARG A 25 22.95 -10.78 4.80
CA ARG A 25 22.78 -10.26 6.16
C ARG A 25 22.47 -11.39 7.14
N ALA A 26 22.65 -11.13 8.44
CA ALA A 26 22.36 -12.10 9.51
C ALA A 26 20.86 -12.47 9.64
N ASP A 27 19.96 -11.61 9.16
CA ASP A 27 18.51 -11.81 9.15
C ASP A 27 17.98 -12.58 7.93
N SER A 28 18.87 -13.26 7.19
CA SER A 28 18.57 -13.98 5.93
C SER A 28 18.14 -13.12 4.74
N TYR A 29 18.20 -11.78 4.86
CA TYR A 29 18.07 -10.87 3.72
C TYR A 29 19.42 -10.58 3.06
N HIS A 30 19.41 -9.81 1.97
CA HIS A 30 20.62 -9.36 1.27
C HIS A 30 20.76 -7.84 1.38
N ARG A 31 22.01 -7.37 1.42
CA ARG A 31 22.34 -5.96 1.17
C ARG A 31 22.36 -5.77 -0.34
N ILE A 32 21.60 -4.79 -0.84
CA ILE A 32 21.49 -4.52 -2.28
C ILE A 32 21.81 -3.05 -2.56
N GLN A 33 22.32 -2.79 -3.77
CA GLN A 33 22.42 -1.48 -4.37
C GLN A 33 21.57 -1.48 -5.64
N THR A 34 20.72 -0.48 -5.85
CA THR A 34 19.79 -0.47 -6.99
C THR A 34 19.48 0.95 -7.44
N VAL A 35 19.23 1.11 -8.75
CA VAL A 35 18.59 2.32 -9.32
C VAL A 35 17.16 1.95 -9.65
N MET A 36 16.22 2.48 -8.87
CA MET A 36 14.78 2.24 -9.07
C MET A 36 14.18 3.40 -9.86
N GLN A 37 13.34 3.06 -10.84
CA GLN A 37 12.62 4.02 -11.67
C GLN A 37 11.14 3.69 -11.69
N THR A 38 10.29 4.65 -11.38
CA THR A 38 8.84 4.53 -11.57
C THR A 38 8.49 4.58 -13.06
N VAL A 39 7.49 3.82 -13.48
CA VAL A 39 6.98 3.80 -14.86
C VAL A 39 5.52 4.24 -14.90
N SER A 40 5.00 4.59 -16.08
CA SER A 40 3.62 5.03 -16.28
C SER A 40 2.59 3.88 -16.28
N LEU A 41 2.84 2.82 -15.50
CA LEU A 41 1.91 1.73 -15.23
C LEU A 41 1.47 1.87 -13.76
N TYR A 42 0.17 1.85 -13.50
CA TYR A 42 -0.38 2.18 -12.20
C TYR A 42 -1.42 1.16 -11.74
N ASP A 43 -1.48 0.93 -10.43
CA ASP A 43 -2.72 0.50 -9.78
C ASP A 43 -3.54 1.75 -9.43
N GLU A 44 -4.86 1.67 -9.59
CA GLU A 44 -5.80 2.71 -9.14
C GLU A 44 -6.34 2.36 -7.75
N LEU A 45 -6.26 3.31 -6.81
CA LEU A 45 -6.77 3.16 -5.46
C LEU A 45 -7.88 4.17 -5.22
N GLU A 46 -9.04 3.68 -4.78
CA GLU A 46 -10.14 4.51 -4.31
C GLU A 46 -10.26 4.40 -2.79
N ILE A 47 -10.27 5.53 -2.10
CA ILE A 47 -10.35 5.57 -0.64
C ILE A 47 -11.63 6.30 -0.25
N GLU A 48 -12.56 5.53 0.32
CA GLU A 48 -13.85 6.00 0.79
C GLU A 48 -13.87 5.93 2.32
N PRO A 49 -14.09 7.04 3.04
CA PRO A 49 -14.18 7.00 4.50
C PRO A 49 -15.49 6.37 4.96
N LEU A 50 -15.41 5.60 6.04
CA LEU A 50 -16.54 4.93 6.68
C LEU A 50 -16.74 5.45 8.12
N PRO A 51 -17.95 5.29 8.69
CA PRO A 51 -18.19 5.58 10.10
C PRO A 51 -17.26 4.79 11.04
N LYS A 52 -16.97 3.51 10.72
CA LYS A 52 -16.10 2.61 11.50
C LYS A 52 -15.62 1.44 10.64
N GLY A 53 -14.51 0.81 11.06
CA GLY A 53 -14.01 -0.44 10.48
C GLY A 53 -13.04 -0.25 9.30
N ILE A 54 -12.54 -1.36 8.76
CA ILE A 54 -11.70 -1.39 7.56
C ILE A 54 -12.37 -2.36 6.58
N LYS A 55 -12.59 -1.91 5.34
CA LYS A 55 -13.03 -2.75 4.23
C LYS A 55 -12.01 -2.64 3.11
N PHE A 56 -11.67 -3.78 2.50
CA PHE A 56 -10.84 -3.83 1.31
C PHE A 56 -11.62 -4.54 0.21
N VAL A 57 -11.63 -3.96 -1.00
CA VAL A 57 -12.22 -4.53 -2.20
C VAL A 57 -11.19 -4.45 -3.31
N SER A 58 -11.04 -5.54 -4.05
CA SER A 58 -10.22 -5.55 -5.26
C SER A 58 -10.92 -6.33 -6.35
N ALA A 59 -10.72 -5.91 -7.60
CA ALA A 59 -11.12 -6.67 -8.77
C ALA A 59 -10.37 -8.02 -8.86
N HIS A 60 -9.21 -8.14 -8.21
CA HIS A 60 -8.44 -9.38 -8.19
C HIS A 60 -8.65 -10.16 -6.87
N PRO A 61 -9.28 -11.36 -6.91
CA PRO A 61 -9.67 -12.11 -5.70
C PRO A 61 -8.52 -12.50 -4.76
N LEU A 62 -7.30 -12.65 -5.30
CA LEU A 62 -6.11 -13.08 -4.57
C LEU A 62 -5.57 -11.99 -3.63
N LEU A 63 -5.94 -10.73 -3.83
CA LEU A 63 -5.44 -9.60 -3.03
C LEU A 63 -6.13 -9.45 -1.67
N ASN A 64 -7.08 -10.32 -1.33
CA ASN A 64 -7.84 -10.22 -0.07
C ASN A 64 -7.10 -10.82 1.14
N LYS A 65 -6.04 -11.62 0.93
CA LYS A 65 -5.27 -12.27 2.01
C LYS A 65 -3.87 -11.67 2.10
N ASN A 66 -3.37 -11.45 3.33
CA ASN A 66 -2.02 -10.92 3.61
C ASN A 66 -1.66 -9.63 2.86
N ASN A 67 -2.63 -8.74 2.64
CA ASN A 67 -2.45 -7.52 1.87
C ASN A 67 -1.67 -6.44 2.65
N LEU A 68 -0.62 -5.89 2.04
CA LEU A 68 0.20 -4.83 2.64
C LEU A 68 -0.58 -3.52 2.86
N ILE A 69 -1.61 -3.22 2.06
CA ILE A 69 -2.52 -2.10 2.26
C ILE A 69 -3.24 -2.26 3.62
N LEU A 70 -3.77 -3.44 3.90
CA LEU A 70 -4.43 -3.72 5.18
C LEU A 70 -3.44 -3.62 6.36
N GLN A 71 -2.20 -4.06 6.19
CA GLN A 71 -1.15 -3.89 7.21
C GLN A 71 -0.84 -2.40 7.45
N ALA A 72 -0.70 -1.61 6.39
CA ALA A 72 -0.44 -0.17 6.46
C ALA A 72 -1.59 0.58 7.15
N VAL A 73 -2.84 0.30 6.80
CA VAL A 73 -4.02 0.91 7.44
C VAL A 73 -4.05 0.59 8.93
N ASN A 74 -3.82 -0.67 9.31
CA ASN A 74 -3.77 -1.08 10.71
C ASN A 74 -2.66 -0.36 11.48
N LEU A 75 -1.48 -0.16 10.87
CA LEU A 75 -0.40 0.63 11.47
C LEU A 75 -0.79 2.11 11.62
N LEU A 76 -1.33 2.74 10.58
CA LEU A 76 -1.78 4.13 10.62
C LEU A 76 -2.86 4.36 11.69
N GLN A 77 -3.81 3.43 11.83
CA GLN A 77 -4.85 3.50 12.88
C GLN A 77 -4.29 3.35 14.30
N LYS A 78 -3.13 2.72 14.50
CA LYS A 78 -2.45 2.69 15.80
C LYS A 78 -1.82 4.04 16.15
N PHE A 79 -1.31 4.77 15.16
CA PHE A 79 -0.72 6.10 15.36
C PHE A 79 -1.75 7.22 15.50
N ASN A 80 -2.97 7.04 14.96
CA ASN A 80 -4.00 8.07 14.99
C ASN A 80 -5.03 7.86 16.11
N LYS A 81 -5.15 8.84 17.02
CA LYS A 81 -6.09 8.78 18.17
C LYS A 81 -7.57 8.74 17.73
N LYS A 82 -7.89 9.27 16.55
CA LYS A 82 -9.25 9.22 15.96
C LYS A 82 -9.32 8.13 14.91
N LYS A 83 -9.82 6.94 15.28
CA LYS A 83 -10.03 5.82 14.37
C LYS A 83 -11.28 6.03 13.50
N LYS A 84 -11.10 6.74 12.38
CA LYS A 84 -12.13 6.78 11.33
C LYS A 84 -12.13 5.46 10.57
N GLY A 85 -13.31 5.01 10.15
CA GLY A 85 -13.41 3.87 9.27
C GLY A 85 -12.93 4.19 7.86
N ILE A 86 -12.52 3.17 7.11
CA ILE A 86 -12.05 3.34 5.74
C ILE A 86 -12.44 2.12 4.89
N LYS A 87 -12.84 2.39 3.66
CA LYS A 87 -12.96 1.42 2.58
C LYS A 87 -11.93 1.78 1.53
N ILE A 88 -11.22 0.76 1.10
CA ILE A 88 -10.20 0.81 0.05
C ILE A 88 -10.60 -0.22 -1.00
#